data_AF-A0A965AHK5-F1
#
_entry.id   AF-A0A965AHK5-F1
#
_cell.length_a   1.000
_cell.length_b   1.000
_cell.length_c   1.000
_cell.angle_alpha   90.00
_cell.angle_beta   90.00
_cell.angle_gamma   90.00
#
_symmetry.space_group_name_H-M   'P 1'
#
loop_
_entity.id
_entity.type
_entity.pdbx_description
1 polymer ?
#
loop_
_entity_poly.entity_id
_entity_poly.type
_entity_poly.pdbx_seq_one_letter_code
_entity_poly.pdbx_strand_id
1 'polypeptide(L)' 'VHIQGLLGEPDMVQAYKWFRLAAHLGEEQAAMITAQLEKDMSPADLAVARKLVKEWTPK' A
#
# COMPACT_ATOMS: atom_id res chain seq x y z
N VAL A 1 27.06 6.47 4.11
CA VAL A 1 26.34 6.62 2.83
C VAL A 1 24.85 6.64 3.15
N HIS A 2 24.29 7.81 3.49
CA HIS A 2 22.84 7.98 3.63
C HIS A 2 22.26 8.08 2.23
N ILE A 3 21.87 6.93 1.68
CA ILE A 3 21.15 6.88 0.41
C ILE A 3 19.87 7.69 0.57
N GLN A 4 19.77 8.71 -0.28
CA GLN A 4 18.74 9.73 -0.28
C GLN A 4 17.39 9.08 -0.57
N GLY A 5 16.43 9.24 0.34
CA GLY A 5 15.01 9.00 0.08
C GLY A 5 14.40 10.11 -0.77
N LEU A 6 15.05 10.47 -1.87
CA LEU A 6 14.47 11.29 -2.92
C LEU A 6 14.13 10.35 -4.06
N LEU A 7 12.84 10.20 -4.35
CA LEU A 7 12.20 10.08 -5.66
C LEU A 7 10.87 9.34 -5.49
N GLY A 8 9.80 9.98 -5.95
CA GLY A 8 8.47 9.40 -6.05
C GLY A 8 7.46 10.33 -5.44
N GLU A 9 6.49 10.76 -6.24
CA GLU A 9 5.23 11.33 -5.78
C GLU A 9 4.64 10.48 -4.63
N PRO A 10 3.69 10.98 -3.81
CA PRO A 10 3.02 10.13 -2.83
C PRO A 10 2.40 8.91 -3.55
N ASP A 11 3.14 7.81 -3.61
CA ASP A 11 2.75 6.56 -4.20
C ASP A 11 1.74 5.96 -3.24
N MET A 12 0.49 6.38 -3.40
CA MET A 12 -0.64 5.80 -2.68
C MET A 12 -0.58 4.27 -2.83
N VAL A 13 -0.03 3.76 -3.94
CA VAL A 13 0.20 2.35 -4.24
C VAL A 13 1.12 1.68 -3.21
N GLN A 14 2.21 2.34 -2.82
CA GLN A 14 3.11 1.86 -1.75
C GLN A 14 2.44 1.98 -0.39
N ALA A 15 1.70 3.05 -0.12
CA ALA A 15 0.95 3.21 1.12
C ALA A 15 -0.09 2.08 1.28
N TYR A 16 -0.88 1.82 0.24
CA TYR A 16 -1.85 0.72 0.20
C TYR A 16 -1.19 -0.63 0.49
N LYS A 17 0.01 -0.86 -0.04
CA LYS A 17 0.77 -2.08 0.24
C LYS A 17 1.10 -2.24 1.72
N TRP A 18 1.62 -1.22 2.38
CA TRP A 18 1.95 -1.26 3.81
C TRP A 18 0.70 -1.43 4.68
N PHE A 19 -0.38 -0.71 4.38
CA PHE A 19 -1.63 -0.85 5.12
C PHE A 19 -2.27 -2.23 4.92
N ARG A 20 -2.20 -2.79 3.70
CA ARG A 20 -2.73 -4.12 3.46
C ARG A 20 -1.92 -5.22 4.15
N LEU A 21 -0.61 -5.03 4.27
CA LEU A 21 0.25 -5.90 5.05
C LEU A 21 -0.06 -5.82 6.55
N ALA A 22 -0.21 -4.60 7.08
CA ALA A 22 -0.60 -4.39 8.48
C ALA A 22 -2.00 -4.96 8.76
N ALA A 23 -2.95 -4.82 7.84
CA ALA A 23 -4.28 -5.43 7.96
C ALA A 23 -4.21 -6.97 8.01
N HIS A 24 -3.24 -7.58 7.32
CA HIS A 24 -3.00 -9.02 7.40
C HIS A 24 -2.46 -9.47 8.76
N LEU A 25 -1.77 -8.59 9.48
CA LEU A 25 -1.29 -8.83 10.84
C LEU A 25 -2.39 -8.67 11.92
N GLY A 26 -3.63 -8.35 11.53
CA GLY A 26 -4.76 -8.17 12.44
C GLY A 26 -4.98 -6.74 12.90
N GLU A 27 -4.30 -5.76 12.30
CA GLU A 27 -4.56 -4.33 12.59
C GLU A 27 -5.85 -3.86 11.95
N GLU A 28 -6.91 -3.73 12.75
CA GLU A 28 -8.20 -3.18 12.32
C GLU A 28 -8.08 -1.74 11.82
N GLN A 29 -7.17 -0.95 12.39
CA GLN A 29 -6.89 0.40 11.90
C GLN A 29 -6.33 0.37 10.48
N ALA A 30 -5.46 -0.59 10.18
CA ALA A 30 -4.91 -0.73 8.85
C ALA A 30 -6.00 -1.12 7.84
N ALA A 31 -6.98 -1.95 8.23
CA ALA A 31 -8.13 -2.25 7.37
C ALA A 31 -8.99 -1.00 7.08
N MET A 32 -9.26 -0.16 8.08
CA MET A 32 -9.97 1.11 7.87
C MET A 32 -9.20 2.08 6.97
N ILE A 33 -7.89 2.24 7.20
CA ILE A 33 -7.05 3.11 6.38
C ILE A 33 -6.95 2.59 4.95
N THR A 34 -6.83 1.27 4.77
CA THR A 34 -6.85 0.65 3.44
C THR A 34 -8.16 1.00 2.73
N ALA A 35 -9.31 0.79 3.37
CA ALA A 35 -10.62 1.10 2.78
C ALA A 35 -10.81 2.59 2.47
N GLN A 36 -10.22 3.49 3.27
CA GLN A 36 -10.24 4.92 2.97
C GLN A 36 -9.33 5.24 1.78
N LEU A 37 -8.13 4.67 1.72
CA LEU A 37 -7.26 4.77 0.53
C LEU A 37 -7.96 4.23 -0.72
N GLU A 38 -8.77 3.17 -0.62
CA GLU A 38 -9.54 2.66 -1.76
C GLU A 38 -10.58 3.65 -2.29
N LYS A 39 -11.04 4.60 -1.47
CA LYS A 39 -11.95 5.67 -1.87
C LYS A 39 -11.23 6.87 -2.49
N ASP A 40 -10.03 7.17 -1.97
CA ASP A 40 -9.21 8.29 -2.43
C ASP A 40 -8.37 7.92 -3.68
N MET A 41 -8.13 6.62 -3.92
CA MET A 41 -7.41 6.12 -5.09
C MET A 41 -8.27 5.95 -6.33
N SER A 42 -7.64 6.06 -7.49
CA SER A 42 -8.22 5.59 -8.75
C SER A 42 -8.26 4.05 -8.82
N PRO A 43 -9.27 3.47 -9.49
CA PRO A 43 -9.36 2.02 -9.68
C PRO A 43 -8.14 1.40 -10.39
N ALA A 44 -7.46 2.19 -11.24
CA ALA A 44 -6.22 1.79 -11.91
C ALA A 44 -5.09 1.57 -10.91
N ASP A 45 -4.91 2.51 -9.97
CA ASP A 45 -3.88 2.42 -8.93
C ASP A 45 -4.17 1.29 -7.95
N LEU A 46 -5.43 1.04 -7.62
CA LEU A 46 -5.82 -0.11 -6.80
C LEU A 46 -5.49 -1.44 -7.46
N ALA A 47 -5.67 -1.55 -8.78
CA ALA A 47 -5.30 -2.76 -9.50
C ALA A 47 -3.77 -3.00 -9.45
N VAL A 48 -2.98 -1.93 -9.58
CA VAL A 48 -1.51 -1.99 -9.45
C VAL A 48 -1.11 -2.33 -8.02
N ALA A 49 -1.69 -1.67 -7.02
CA ALA A 49 -1.38 -1.89 -5.62
C ALA A 49 -1.74 -3.31 -5.15
N ARG A 50 -2.90 -3.83 -5.55
CA ARG A 50 -3.29 -5.23 -5.27
C ARG A 50 -2.35 -6.24 -5.95
N LYS A 51 -1.90 -5.96 -7.18
CA LYS A 51 -0.89 -6.79 -7.85
C LYS A 51 0.43 -6.81 -7.08
N LEU A 52 0.92 -5.63 -6.68
CA LEU A 52 2.16 -5.51 -5.92
C LEU A 52 2.09 -6.20 -4.55
N VAL A 53 0.96 -6.09 -3.84
CA VAL A 53 0.74 -6.83 -2.58
C VAL A 53 0.80 -8.34 -2.82
N LYS A 54 0.19 -8.82 -3.90
CA LYS A 54 0.19 -10.24 -4.26
C LYS A 54 1.59 -10.73 -4.67
N GLU A 55 2.34 -9.93 -5.40
CA GLU A 55 3.73 -10.23 -5.77
C GLU A 55 4.68 -10.16 -4.57
N TRP A 56 4.36 -9.34 -3.57
CA TRP A 56 5.13 -9.20 -2.34
C TRP A 56 4.87 -10.33 -1.33
N THR A 57 4.31 -11.48 -1.72
CA THR A 57 4.26 -12.64 -0.80
C THR A 57 5.64 -12.90 -0.20
N PRO A 58 5.83 -12.73 1.13
CA PRO A 58 7.07 -13.08 1.77
C PRO A 58 7.20 -14.60 1.68
N LYS A 59 8.35 -15.06 1.16
CA LYS A 59 8.70 -16.48 1.15
C LYS A 59 9.08 -16.95 2.54
#